data_AF-A5X7N5-F1
#
_entry.id   AF-A5X7N5-F1
#
_cell.length_a   1.000
_cell.length_b   1.000
_cell.length_c   1.000
_cell.angle_alpha   90.00
_cell.angle_beta   90.00
_cell.angle_gamma   90.00
#
_symmetry.space_group_name_H-M   'P 1'
#
loop_
_entity.id
_entity.type
_entity.pdbx_description
1 polymer ?
#
loop_
_entity_poly.entity_id
_entity_poly.type
_entity_poly.pdbx_seq_one_letter_code
_entity_poly.pdbx_strand_id
1 'polypeptide(L)'
;PLHMVTLLVLTVPILMTNTQIYKNKAYPMYVKTTVAYAFMISLIPAMMFLHSGKEMVISNWHWITIQTLKLSLSFKLDYFSMIFMPVALFITWSIMEF
;
A
#
# COMPACT_ATOMS: atom_id res chain seq x y z
N PRO A 1 8.62 2.41 7.05
CA PRO A 1 9.19 1.28 6.29
C PRO A 1 8.13 0.23 5.89
N LEU A 2 7.33 -0.29 6.83
CA LEU A 2 6.31 -1.33 6.56
C LEU A 2 5.24 -0.89 5.55
N HIS A 3 4.86 0.39 5.55
CA HIS A 3 3.91 0.93 4.58
C HIS A 3 4.45 0.95 3.12
N MET A 4 5.76 0.95 2.93
CA MET A 4 6.33 0.80 1.58
C MET A 4 6.22 -0.65 1.09
N VAL A 5 6.19 -1.61 2.03
CA VAL A 5 5.99 -3.03 1.71
C VAL A 5 4.56 -3.28 1.26
N THR A 6 3.55 -2.65 1.88
CA THR A 6 2.15 -2.77 1.43
C THR A 6 1.98 -2.28 -0.01
N LEU A 7 2.58 -1.13 -0.34
CA LEU A 7 2.60 -0.61 -1.72
C LEU A 7 3.27 -1.60 -2.68
N LEU A 8 4.42 -2.17 -2.30
CA LEU A 8 5.12 -3.14 -3.13
C LEU A 8 4.26 -4.40 -3.38
N VAL A 9 3.61 -4.95 -2.36
CA VAL A 9 2.73 -6.12 -2.49
C VAL A 9 1.58 -5.85 -3.48
N LEU A 10 0.98 -4.66 -3.44
CA LEU A 10 -0.09 -4.28 -4.37
C LEU A 10 0.39 -4.07 -5.81
N THR A 11 1.67 -3.72 -6.02
CA THR A 11 2.23 -3.58 -7.38
C THR A 11 2.47 -4.92 -8.09
N VAL A 12 2.64 -6.01 -7.35
CA VAL A 12 2.88 -7.35 -7.92
C VAL A 12 1.75 -7.84 -8.83
N PRO A 13 0.47 -7.87 -8.40
CA PRO A 13 -0.62 -8.30 -9.28
C PRO A 13 -0.75 -7.39 -10.51
N ILE A 14 -0.50 -6.09 -10.37
CA ILE A 14 -0.52 -5.12 -11.47
C ILE A 14 0.56 -5.46 -12.50
N LEU A 15 1.80 -5.71 -12.08
CA LEU A 15 2.90 -6.11 -12.97
C LEU A 15 2.60 -7.43 -13.69
N MET A 16 1.93 -8.38 -13.03
CA MET A 16 1.54 -9.64 -13.65
C MET A 16 0.51 -9.48 -14.76
N THR A 17 -0.29 -8.41 -14.80
CA THR A 17 -1.23 -8.17 -15.91
C THR A 17 -0.55 -7.98 -17.26
N ASN A 18 0.71 -7.52 -17.28
CA ASN A 18 1.50 -7.40 -18.52
C ASN A 18 1.89 -8.76 -19.11
N THR A 19 1.67 -9.85 -18.38
CA THR A 19 1.90 -11.23 -18.84
C THR A 19 0.58 -11.93 -19.13
N GLN A 20 0.56 -12.99 -19.94
CA GLN A 20 -0.69 -13.73 -20.22
C GLN A 20 -1.28 -14.50 -19.01
N ILE A 21 -0.65 -14.39 -17.82
CA ILE A 21 -1.06 -15.09 -16.59
C ILE A 21 -2.45 -14.63 -16.10
N TYR A 22 -2.90 -13.42 -16.45
CA TYR A 22 -4.26 -12.95 -16.09
C TYR A 22 -5.39 -13.80 -16.70
N LYS A 23 -5.10 -14.54 -17.78
CA LYS A 23 -6.10 -15.44 -18.42
C LYS A 23 -6.39 -16.68 -17.57
N ASN A 24 -5.58 -16.94 -16.55
CA ASN A 24 -5.78 -18.08 -15.66
C ASN A 24 -6.98 -17.82 -14.73
N LYS A 25 -7.87 -18.81 -14.60
CA LYS A 25 -9.01 -18.78 -13.68
C LYS A 25 -8.60 -18.60 -12.22
N ALA A 26 -7.36 -18.93 -11.85
CA ALA A 26 -6.82 -18.73 -10.51
C ALA A 26 -6.41 -17.27 -10.21
N TYR A 27 -6.32 -16.40 -11.22
CA TYR A 27 -5.82 -15.04 -11.05
C TYR A 27 -6.69 -14.18 -10.12
N PRO A 28 -8.04 -14.19 -10.19
CA PRO A 28 -8.87 -13.46 -9.23
C PRO A 28 -8.64 -13.89 -7.78
N MET A 29 -8.47 -15.20 -7.54
CA MET A 29 -8.16 -15.72 -6.20
C MET A 29 -6.79 -15.25 -5.72
N TYR A 30 -5.80 -15.21 -6.62
CA TYR A 30 -4.48 -14.65 -6.32
C TYR A 30 -4.56 -13.16 -5.93
N VAL A 31 -5.30 -12.34 -6.69
CA VAL A 31 -5.49 -10.92 -6.37
C VAL A 31 -6.20 -10.77 -5.01
N LYS A 32 -7.25 -11.54 -4.74
CA LYS A 32 -7.92 -11.53 -3.43
C LYS A 32 -6.95 -11.81 -2.27
N THR A 33 -6.12 -12.86 -2.40
CA THR A 33 -5.16 -13.22 -1.34
C THR A 33 -4.05 -12.17 -1.17
N THR A 34 -3.58 -11.56 -2.25
CA THR A 34 -2.57 -10.49 -2.16
C THR A 34 -3.11 -9.25 -1.47
N VAL A 35 -4.39 -8.87 -1.71
CA VAL A 35 -5.04 -7.78 -0.96
C VAL A 35 -5.21 -8.13 0.52
N ALA A 36 -5.57 -9.37 0.87
CA ALA A 36 -5.62 -9.81 2.26
C ALA A 36 -4.25 -9.72 2.97
N TYR A 37 -3.17 -10.10 2.30
CA TYR A 37 -1.81 -9.91 2.85
C TYR A 37 -1.45 -8.43 3.01
N ALA A 38 -1.78 -7.59 2.03
CA ALA A 38 -1.56 -6.15 2.13
C ALA A 38 -2.31 -5.54 3.31
N PHE A 39 -3.56 -5.97 3.56
CA PHE A 39 -4.35 -5.58 4.73
C PHE A 39 -3.62 -5.96 6.05
N MET A 40 -3.21 -7.21 6.20
CA MET A 40 -2.52 -7.68 7.42
C MET A 40 -1.21 -6.92 7.66
N ILE A 41 -0.43 -6.63 6.61
CA ILE A 41 0.81 -5.85 6.73
C ILE A 41 0.51 -4.39 7.11
N SER A 42 -0.59 -3.81 6.60
CA SER A 42 -1.00 -2.42 6.90
C SER A 42 -1.50 -2.22 8.34
N LEU A 43 -1.99 -3.28 9.00
CA LEU A 43 -2.41 -3.23 10.40
C LEU A 43 -1.23 -3.02 11.36
N ILE A 44 -0.06 -3.59 11.06
CA ILE A 44 1.14 -3.47 11.90
C ILE A 44 1.53 -1.99 12.14
N PRO A 45 1.73 -1.15 11.11
CA PRO A 45 2.04 0.26 11.31
C PRO A 45 0.88 1.03 11.95
N ALA A 46 -0.39 0.68 11.70
CA ALA A 46 -1.53 1.31 12.36
C ALA A 46 -1.54 1.04 13.89
N MET A 47 -1.27 -0.19 14.31
CA MET A 47 -1.17 -0.56 15.73
C MET A 47 0.04 0.08 16.39
N MET A 48 1.20 0.12 15.71
CA MET A 48 2.38 0.84 16.20
C MET A 48 2.12 2.34 16.37
N PHE A 49 1.35 2.94 15.46
CA PHE A 49 0.97 4.34 15.53
C PHE A 49 0.05 4.62 16.73
N LEU A 50 -0.98 3.79 16.93
CA LEU A 50 -1.85 3.90 18.11
C LEU A 50 -1.09 3.75 19.42
N HIS A 51 -0.10 2.86 19.46
CA HIS A 51 0.69 2.64 20.67
C HIS A 51 1.71 3.75 20.95
N SER A 52 2.41 4.24 19.92
CA SER A 52 3.51 5.20 20.08
C SER A 52 3.07 6.67 20.01
N GLY A 53 1.87 6.96 19.51
CA GLY A 53 1.35 8.31 19.34
C GLY A 53 2.19 9.21 18.42
N LYS A 54 3.17 8.66 17.69
CA LYS A 54 4.04 9.43 16.79
C LYS A 54 3.26 9.77 15.52
N GLU A 55 2.88 11.03 15.42
CA GLU A 55 1.89 11.51 14.45
C GLU A 55 2.33 11.46 12.98
N MET A 56 3.64 11.40 12.70
CA MET A 56 4.12 11.62 11.33
C MET A 56 5.36 10.79 10.99
N VAL A 57 5.23 9.92 10.00
CA VAL A 57 6.36 9.28 9.32
C VAL A 57 6.40 9.79 7.89
N ILE A 58 7.51 10.43 7.51
CA ILE A 58 7.71 10.93 6.14
C ILE A 58 8.73 10.03 5.44
N SER A 59 8.36 9.47 4.28
CA SER A 59 9.34 8.85 3.37
C SER A 59 9.56 9.75 2.16
N ASN A 60 10.78 10.29 2.06
CA ASN A 60 11.16 11.19 0.97
C ASN A 60 12.00 10.42 -0.05
N TRP A 61 11.54 10.43 -1.30
CA TRP A 61 12.34 10.06 -2.45
C TRP A 61 12.60 11.30 -3.30
N HIS A 62 13.84 11.77 -3.28
CA HIS A 62 14.26 12.85 -4.17
C HIS A 62 14.15 12.38 -5.63
N TRP A 63 13.39 13.11 -6.45
CA TRP A 63 13.16 12.74 -7.83
C TRP A 63 14.11 13.49 -8.75
N ILE A 64 13.90 14.79 -8.96
CA ILE A 64 14.71 15.65 -9.83
C ILE A 64 14.82 17.06 -9.24
N THR A 65 15.97 17.70 -9.41
CA THR A 65 16.14 19.14 -9.20
C THR A 65 16.17 19.87 -10.54
N ILE A 66 15.28 20.84 -10.75
CA ILE A 66 15.30 21.75 -11.90
C ILE A 66 15.61 23.16 -11.38
N GLN A 67 16.84 23.63 -11.62
CA GLN A 67 17.36 24.92 -11.15
C GLN A 67 17.12 25.16 -9.64
N THR A 68 16.03 25.83 -9.26
CA THR A 68 15.65 26.13 -7.88
C THR A 68 14.58 25.21 -7.31
N LEU A 69 13.88 24.42 -8.14
CA LEU A 69 12.81 23.52 -7.74
C LEU A 69 13.35 22.11 -7.47
N LYS A 70 13.16 21.62 -6.24
CA LYS A 70 13.44 20.23 -5.86
C LYS A 70 12.14 19.44 -5.84
N LEU A 71 11.93 18.60 -6.86
CA LEU A 71 10.80 17.67 -6.88
C LEU A 71 11.19 16.43 -6.08
N SER A 72 10.43 16.15 -5.02
CA SER A 72 10.57 14.95 -4.21
C SER A 72 9.22 14.30 -4.00
N LEU A 73 9.18 12.99 -4.13
CA LEU A 73 8.02 12.18 -3.83
C LEU A 73 8.07 11.88 -2.32
N SER A 74 7.20 12.56 -1.57
CA SER A 74 7.14 12.48 -0.11
C SER A 74 5.83 11.84 0.32
N PHE A 75 5.88 10.65 0.92
CA PHE A 75 4.70 10.07 1.55
C PHE A 75 4.65 10.52 3.00
N LYS A 76 3.64 11.33 3.31
CA LYS A 76 3.36 11.79 4.66
C LYS A 76 2.30 10.88 5.29
N LEU A 77 2.70 10.08 6.27
CA LEU A 77 1.81 9.18 6.98
C LEU A 77 1.31 9.83 8.27
N ASP A 78 0.23 10.59 8.13
CA ASP A 78 -0.50 11.23 9.23
C ASP A 78 -1.61 10.32 9.77
N TYR A 79 -2.19 10.68 10.92
CA TYR A 79 -3.33 10.00 11.56
C TYR A 79 -4.41 9.51 10.57
N PHE A 80 -4.89 10.39 9.69
CA PHE A 80 -5.92 10.05 8.71
C PHE A 80 -5.49 8.95 7.75
N SER A 81 -4.26 9.02 7.23
CA SER A 81 -3.75 8.02 6.30
C SER A 81 -3.55 6.65 6.97
N MET A 82 -3.09 6.63 8.22
CA MET A 82 -2.81 5.41 8.97
C MET A 82 -4.08 4.64 9.34
N ILE A 83 -5.20 5.34 9.55
CA ILE A 83 -6.51 4.73 9.79
C ILE A 83 -7.20 4.38 8.47
N PHE A 84 -7.11 5.25 7.47
CA PHE A 84 -7.81 5.04 6.20
C PHE A 84 -7.27 3.84 5.42
N MET A 85 -5.95 3.63 5.41
CA MET A 85 -5.32 2.57 4.61
C MET A 85 -5.80 1.15 4.97
N PRO A 86 -5.79 0.71 6.25
CA PRO A 86 -6.34 -0.59 6.63
C PRO A 86 -7.83 -0.72 6.34
N VAL A 87 -8.63 0.34 6.55
CA VAL A 87 -10.07 0.32 6.27
C VAL A 87 -10.34 0.16 4.78
N ALA A 88 -9.63 0.90 3.93
CA ALA A 88 -9.76 0.78 2.48
C ALA A 88 -9.38 -0.62 1.99
N LEU A 89 -8.28 -1.19 2.48
CA LEU A 89 -7.85 -2.55 2.11
C LEU A 89 -8.81 -3.64 2.61
N PHE A 90 -9.43 -3.44 3.76
CA PHE A 90 -10.46 -4.35 4.27
C PHE A 90 -11.69 -4.35 3.35
N ILE A 91 -12.19 -3.17 2.99
CA ILE A 91 -13.35 -3.03 2.12
C ILE A 91 -13.07 -3.60 0.72
N THR A 92 -11.89 -3.33 0.14
CA THR A 92 -11.55 -3.86 -1.18
C THR A 92 -11.41 -5.39 -1.17
N TRP A 93 -10.86 -5.97 -0.11
CA TRP A 93 -10.83 -7.43 0.06
C TRP A 93 -12.26 -8.01 0.08
N SER A 94 -13.17 -7.40 0.84
CA SER A 94 -14.58 -7.82 0.86
C SER A 94 -15.24 -7.69 -0.52
N ILE A 95 -15.04 -6.58 -1.23
CA ILE A 95 -15.59 -6.38 -2.59
C ILE A 95 -15.05 -7.42 -3.58
N MET A 96 -13.80 -7.88 -3.44
CA MET A 96 -13.24 -8.92 -4.31
C MET A 96 -13.73 -10.33 -3.97
N GLU A 97 -14.26 -10.53 -2.76
CA GLU A 97 -14.81 -11.80 -2.32
C GLU A 97 -16.26 -11.99 -2.75
N PHE A 98 -17.05 -10.91 -2.77
CA PHE A 98 -18.44 -10.88 -3.21
C PHE A 98 -18.58 -10.71 -4.73
#